data_AF-F4WDH1-F1
#
_entry.id   AF-F4WDH1-F1
#
_cell.length_a   1.000
_cell.length_b   1.000
_cell.length_c   1.000
_cell.angle_alpha   90.00
_cell.angle_beta   90.00
_cell.angle_gamma   90.00
#
_symmetry.space_group_name_H-M   'P 1'
#
loop_
_entity.id
_entity.type
_entity.pdbx_description
1 polymer ?
#
loop_
_entity_poly.entity_id
_entity_poly.type
_entity_poly.pdbx_seq_one_letter_code
_entity_poly.pdbx_strand_id
1 'polypeptide(L)'
;MSPSFLEITKRAIDEGKEKSLADYLKIEFRLACTALTRDDDFYEGVRALLIDKDRKPSWKPTSLPNITNEYLNKRFAILSVEKELQLCTSKQRN
;
A
#
# COMPACT_ATOMS: atom_id res chain seq x y z
N MET A 1 -10.91 1.38 -11.79
CA MET A 1 -9.89 1.59 -10.74
C MET A 1 -10.44 1.09 -9.42
N SER A 2 -9.59 0.52 -8.55
CA SER A 2 -10.00 0.11 -7.20
C SER A 2 -10.31 1.36 -6.34
N PRO A 3 -11.45 1.41 -5.63
CA PRO A 3 -11.75 2.48 -4.68
C PRO A 3 -10.73 2.56 -3.54
N SER A 4 -10.26 1.42 -3.04
CA SER A 4 -9.35 1.36 -1.90
C SER A 4 -7.98 1.93 -2.24
N PHE A 5 -7.43 1.58 -3.41
CA PHE A 5 -6.16 2.10 -3.89
C PHE A 5 -6.21 3.60 -4.16
N LEU A 6 -7.36 4.13 -4.57
CA LEU A 6 -7.52 5.58 -4.76
C LEU A 6 -7.33 6.34 -3.44
N GLU A 7 -8.02 5.91 -2.38
CA GLU A 7 -7.89 6.54 -1.05
C GLU A 7 -6.50 6.31 -0.43
N ILE A 8 -5.94 5.11 -0.57
CA ILE A 8 -4.57 4.81 -0.11
C ILE A 8 -3.56 5.73 -0.79
N THR A 9 -3.64 5.86 -2.13
CA THR A 9 -2.72 6.71 -2.91
C THR A 9 -2.86 8.17 -2.51
N LYS A 10 -4.10 8.67 -2.38
CA LYS A 10 -4.35 10.04 -1.92
C LYS A 10 -3.69 10.29 -0.56
N ARG A 11 -3.90 9.39 0.41
CA ARG A 11 -3.30 9.49 1.74
C ARG A 11 -1.77 9.40 1.71
N ALA A 12 -1.20 8.51 0.89
CA ALA A 12 0.24 8.37 0.74
C ALA A 12 0.88 9.67 0.23
N ILE A 13 0.28 10.29 -0.80
CA ILE A 13 0.70 11.59 -1.32
C ILE A 13 0.62 12.67 -0.23
N ASP A 14 -0.47 12.70 0.54
CA ASP A 14 -0.64 13.67 1.62
C ASP A 14 0.38 13.48 2.75
N GLU A 15 0.66 12.23 3.17
CA GLU A 15 1.66 11.92 4.21
C GLU A 15 3.10 12.15 3.73
N GLY A 16 3.38 12.01 2.43
CA GLY A 16 4.71 12.13 1.86
C GLY A 16 5.24 13.57 1.76
N LYS A 17 4.36 14.58 1.76
CA LYS A 17 4.72 16.00 1.55
C LYS A 17 5.82 16.50 2.50
N GLU A 18 5.81 16.05 3.74
CA GLU A 18 6.71 16.53 4.81
C GLU A 18 7.78 15.50 5.20
N LYS A 19 8.00 14.45 4.38
CA LYS A 19 8.89 13.33 4.72
C LYS A 19 10.15 13.31 3.86
N SER A 20 11.25 12.87 4.46
CA SER A 20 12.46 12.52 3.70
C SER A 20 12.17 11.33 2.79
N LEU A 21 12.94 11.19 1.70
CA LEU A 21 12.84 10.02 0.82
C LEU A 21 13.02 8.71 1.59
N ALA A 22 13.95 8.67 2.55
CA ALA A 22 14.22 7.50 3.38
C ALA A 22 13.02 7.11 4.25
N ASP A 23 12.34 8.09 4.86
CA ASP A 23 11.17 7.83 5.68
C ASP A 23 9.96 7.47 4.84
N TYR A 24 9.79 8.12 3.68
CA TYR A 24 8.69 7.83 2.78
C TYR A 24 8.82 6.43 2.15
N LEU A 25 10.04 6.00 1.82
CA LEU A 25 10.28 4.66 1.29
C LEU A 25 9.85 3.56 2.27
N LYS A 26 9.95 3.79 3.58
CA LYS A 26 9.40 2.86 4.60
C LYS A 26 7.88 2.80 4.54
N ILE A 27 7.20 3.93 4.32
CA ILE A 27 5.74 3.98 4.17
C ILE A 27 5.31 3.22 2.92
N GLU A 28 5.91 3.52 1.76
CA GLU A 28 5.63 2.83 0.51
C GLU A 28 5.90 1.32 0.60
N PHE A 29 6.96 0.93 1.32
CA PHE A 29 7.25 -0.48 1.56
C PHE A 29 6.14 -1.18 2.37
N ARG A 30 5.61 -0.54 3.42
CA ARG A 30 4.47 -1.07 4.18
C ARG A 30 3.23 -1.21 3.29
N LEU A 31 2.95 -0.20 2.48
CA LEU A 31 1.83 -0.22 1.52
C LEU A 31 1.97 -1.37 0.53
N ALA A 32 3.15 -1.56 -0.07
CA ALA A 32 3.42 -2.68 -0.96
C ALA A 32 3.24 -4.03 -0.23
N CYS A 33 3.76 -4.17 0.99
CA CYS A 33 3.60 -5.40 1.77
C CYS A 33 2.12 -5.71 2.06
N THR A 34 1.34 -4.70 2.45
CA THR A 34 -0.09 -4.87 2.75
C THR A 34 -0.91 -5.17 1.49
N ALA A 35 -0.61 -4.52 0.36
CA ALA A 35 -1.24 -4.80 -0.93
C ALA A 35 -1.01 -6.23 -1.43
N LEU A 36 0.09 -6.86 -1.01
CA LEU A 36 0.41 -8.25 -1.35
C LEU A 36 -0.19 -9.28 -0.38
N THR A 37 -1.00 -8.85 0.59
CA THR A 37 -1.77 -9.78 1.43
C THR A 37 -2.87 -10.48 0.62
N ARG A 38 -3.15 -11.74 0.99
CA ARG A 38 -4.15 -12.55 0.30
C ARG A 38 -5.51 -11.85 0.37
N ASP A 39 -6.24 -11.86 -0.73
CA ASP A 39 -7.57 -11.26 -0.91
C ASP A 39 -7.62 -9.73 -0.97
N ASP A 40 -6.46 -9.05 -1.12
CA ASP A 40 -6.43 -7.60 -1.41
C ASP A 40 -6.64 -7.31 -2.91
N ASP A 41 -7.01 -6.06 -3.23
CA ASP A 41 -7.40 -5.59 -4.58
C ASP A 41 -6.28 -5.78 -5.62
N PHE A 42 -5.02 -5.92 -5.20
CA PHE A 42 -3.90 -6.17 -6.10
C PHE A 42 -4.09 -7.49 -6.87
N TYR A 43 -4.40 -8.58 -6.16
CA TYR A 43 -4.59 -9.89 -6.79
C TYR A 43 -5.79 -9.89 -7.73
N GLU A 44 -6.87 -9.22 -7.33
CA GLU A 44 -8.06 -9.10 -8.17
C GLU A 44 -7.80 -8.30 -9.44
N GLY A 45 -6.99 -7.24 -9.34
CA GLY A 45 -6.57 -6.46 -10.50
C GLY A 45 -5.73 -7.29 -11.48
N VAL A 46 -4.78 -8.07 -10.95
CA VAL A 46 -3.97 -9.00 -11.75
C VAL A 46 -4.86 -10.07 -12.39
N ARG A 47 -5.79 -10.67 -11.64
CA ARG A 47 -6.72 -11.67 -12.14
C ARG A 47 -7.54 -11.11 -13.32
N ALA A 48 -8.24 -9.99 -13.11
CA ALA A 48 -9.13 -9.40 -14.10
C ALA A 48 -8.41 -8.89 -15.36
N LEU A 49 -7.18 -8.39 -15.21
CA LEU A 49 -6.43 -7.79 -16.31
C LEU A 49 -5.54 -8.78 -17.06
N LEU A 50 -4.83 -9.66 -16.35
CA LEU A 50 -3.75 -10.48 -16.92
C LEU A 50 -4.07 -11.97 -16.99
N ILE A 51 -4.81 -12.51 -16.02
CA ILE A 51 -5.13 -13.94 -15.94
C ILE A 51 -6.39 -14.25 -16.74
N ASP A 52 -7.54 -13.81 -16.24
CA ASP A 52 -8.85 -14.10 -16.85
C ASP A 52 -9.17 -13.14 -17.99
N LYS A 53 -8.56 -11.96 -17.98
CA LYS A 53 -8.67 -10.91 -19.01
C LYS A 53 -10.13 -10.47 -19.25
N ASP A 54 -10.98 -10.62 -18.25
CA ASP A 54 -12.41 -10.26 -18.31
C ASP A 54 -12.64 -8.75 -18.21
N ARG A 55 -11.65 -7.99 -17.72
CA ARG A 55 -11.74 -6.56 -17.40
C ARG A 55 -12.89 -6.21 -16.44
N LYS A 56 -13.30 -7.17 -15.61
CA LYS A 56 -14.41 -7.07 -14.65
C LYS A 56 -13.93 -7.40 -13.24
N PRO A 57 -13.10 -6.53 -12.65
CA PRO A 57 -12.61 -6.75 -11.30
C PRO A 57 -13.71 -6.56 -10.24
N SER A 58 -13.71 -7.43 -9.24
CA SER A 58 -14.57 -7.42 -8.05
C SER A 58 -13.83 -6.80 -6.86
N TRP A 59 -13.76 -5.46 -6.84
CA TRP A 59 -13.04 -4.72 -5.81
C TRP A 59 -13.66 -4.85 -4.43
N LYS A 60 -12.80 -4.90 -3.40
CA LYS A 60 -13.21 -4.89 -1.99
C LYS A 60 -12.33 -3.91 -1.21
N PRO A 61 -12.88 -2.80 -0.69
CA PRO A 61 -14.28 -2.36 -0.74
C PRO A 61 -14.76 -1.91 -2.12
N THR A 62 -16.07 -2.01 -2.35
CA THR A 62 -16.70 -1.72 -3.65
C THR A 62 -16.92 -0.24 -3.94
N SER A 63 -16.87 0.64 -2.94
CA SER A 63 -17.10 2.08 -3.09
C SER A 63 -16.37 2.90 -2.01
N LEU A 64 -16.17 4.20 -2.28
CA LEU A 64 -15.45 5.10 -1.38
C LEU A 64 -16.08 5.24 0.02
N PRO A 65 -17.42 5.36 0.17
CA PRO A 65 -18.03 5.48 1.49
C PRO A 65 -17.81 4.27 2.42
N ASN A 66 -17.47 3.11 1.84
CA ASN A 66 -17.21 1.88 2.59
C ASN A 66 -15.77 1.81 3.14
N ILE A 67 -14.91 2.78 2.81
CA ILE A 67 -13.53 2.83 3.25
C ILE A 67 -13.46 3.60 4.57
N THR A 68 -13.11 2.89 5.65
CA THR A 68 -13.00 3.48 6.98
C THR A 68 -11.57 3.95 7.28
N ASN A 69 -11.41 4.88 8.21
CA ASN A 69 -10.08 5.25 8.70
C ASN A 69 -9.34 4.06 9.31
N GLU A 70 -10.05 3.12 9.95
CA GLU A 70 -9.46 1.89 10.46
C GLU A 70 -8.91 1.01 9.33
N TYR A 71 -9.67 0.87 8.24
CA TYR A 71 -9.24 0.18 7.02
C TYR A 71 -7.94 0.79 6.51
N LEU A 72 -7.88 2.12 6.39
CA LEU A 72 -6.67 2.82 5.92
C LEU A 72 -5.51 2.66 6.91
N ASN A 73 -5.72 2.88 8.21
CA ASN A 73 -4.68 2.78 9.22
C ASN A 73 -3.98 1.42 9.23
N LYS A 74 -4.71 0.33 8.97
CA LYS A 74 -4.14 -1.02 8.85
C LYS A 74 -3.13 -1.15 7.72
N ARG A 75 -3.27 -0.41 6.62
CA ARG A 75 -2.34 -0.44 5.46
C ARG A 75 -1.04 0.32 5.73
N PHE A 76 -1.13 1.38 6.54
CA PHE A 76 0.00 2.21 6.92
C PHE A 76 0.69 1.72 8.22
N ALA A 77 0.18 0.64 8.81
CA ALA A 77 0.66 0.12 10.08
C ALA A 77 2.15 -0.27 10.00
N ILE A 78 2.87 0.02 11.08
CA ILE A 78 4.27 -0.37 11.24
C ILE A 78 4.35 -1.89 11.27
N LEU A 79 5.33 -2.46 10.56
CA LEU A 79 5.57 -3.90 10.56
C LEU A 79 6.41 -4.30 11.78
N SER A 80 6.50 -5.61 12.07
CA SER A 80 7.47 -6.06 13.08
C SER A 80 8.88 -5.65 12.69
N VAL A 81 9.77 -5.44 13.68
CA VAL A 81 11.14 -4.95 13.44
C VAL A 81 11.87 -5.79 12.38
N GLU A 82 11.68 -7.11 12.42
CA GLU A 82 12.26 -8.08 11.47
C GLU A 82 11.73 -7.93 10.04
N LYS A 83 10.51 -7.41 9.85
CA LYS A 83 9.83 -7.27 8.56
C LYS A 83 9.87 -5.85 8.01
N GLU A 84 10.20 -4.86 8.84
CA GLU A 84 10.26 -3.46 8.44
C GLU A 84 11.46 -3.17 7.53
N LEU A 85 11.30 -2.23 6.59
CA LEU A 85 12.38 -1.86 5.68
C LEU A 85 13.58 -1.25 6.43
N GLN A 86 14.70 -1.97 6.37
CA GLN A 86 15.98 -1.50 6.89
C GLN A 86 16.76 -0.82 5.77
N LEU A 87 16.89 0.50 5.86
CA LEU A 87 17.74 1.26 4.94
C LEU A 87 19.16 1.30 5.49
N CYS A 88 20.13 0.95 4.64
CA CYS A 88 21.54 1.15 4.97
C CYS A 88 21.79 2.64 5.16
N THR A 89 21.98 3.07 6.40
CA THR A 89 22.44 4.42 6.67
C THR A 89 23.94 4.44 6.37
N SER A 90 24.34 5.17 5.34
CA SER A 90 25.76 5.33 5.05
C SER A 90 26.42 6.13 6.18
N LYS A 91 27.00 5.43 7.15
CA LYS A 91 28.01 5.95 8.06
C LYS A 91 28.81 4.78 8.60
N GLN A 92 29.96 4.51 7.98
CA GLN A 92 31.29 4.39 8.59
C GLN A 92 32.32 4.27 7.45
N ARG A 93 32.70 5.40 6.84
CA ARG A 93 34.06 5.53 6.30
C ARG A 93 34.87 6.11 7.44
N ASN A 94 35.61 5.25 8.13
CA ASN A 94 36.73 5.64 8.97
C ASN A 94 37.84 6.22 8.06
#